data_AF-A0A3S2AUK1-F1
#
_entry.id   AF-A0A3S2AUK1-F1
#
_cell.length_a   1.000
_cell.length_b   1.000
_cell.length_c   1.000
_cell.angle_alpha   90.00
_cell.angle_beta   90.00
_cell.angle_gamma   90.00
#
_symmetry.space_group_name_H-M   'P 1'
#
loop_
_entity.id
_entity.type
_entity.pdbx_description
1 polymer ?
#
loop_
_entity_poly.entity_id
_entity_poly.type
_entity_poly.pdbx_seq_one_letter_code
_entity_poly.pdbx_strand_id
1 'polypeptide(L)' 'MSFLSTIKAAALSAAMIVSVALPPAHADEQYFPLQSYRVGPYAAGGTGFFGGFIDYLNLINLLHGGGNRGK' A
#
# COMPACT_ATOMS: atom_id res chain seq x y z
N MET A 1 3.66 -10.71 -45.72
CA MET A 1 3.64 -9.61 -44.73
C MET A 1 2.44 -9.63 -43.78
N SER A 2 1.36 -10.39 -44.05
CA SER A 2 0.15 -10.42 -43.19
C SER A 2 0.28 -11.30 -41.92
N PHE A 3 1.01 -12.41 -42.01
CA PHE A 3 1.12 -13.35 -40.88
C PHE A 3 1.78 -12.73 -39.63
N LEU A 4 2.84 -11.96 -39.82
CA LEU A 4 3.54 -11.26 -38.74
C LEU A 4 2.71 -10.12 -38.15
N SER A 5 1.87 -9.45 -38.93
CA SER A 5 0.99 -8.39 -38.42
C SER A 5 -0.16 -8.96 -37.58
N THR A 6 -0.70 -10.12 -37.97
CA THR A 6 -1.73 -10.82 -37.19
C THR A 6 -1.20 -11.30 -35.84
N ILE A 7 0.02 -11.83 -35.79
CA ILE A 7 0.67 -12.23 -34.53
C ILE A 7 0.89 -11.03 -33.61
N LYS A 8 1.35 -9.89 -34.16
CA LYS A 8 1.53 -8.65 -33.37
C LYS A 8 0.20 -8.12 -32.82
N ALA A 9 -0.87 -8.15 -33.62
CA ALA A 9 -2.19 -7.73 -33.19
C ALA A 9 -2.76 -8.64 -32.09
N ALA A 10 -2.57 -9.97 -32.21
CA ALA A 10 -2.97 -10.93 -31.20
C ALA A 10 -2.18 -10.75 -29.89
N ALA A 11 -0.86 -10.53 -29.96
CA ALA A 11 -0.04 -10.27 -28.78
C ALA A 11 -0.44 -8.97 -28.06
N LEU A 12 -0.75 -7.90 -28.81
CA LEU A 12 -1.23 -6.64 -28.24
C LEU A 12 -2.60 -6.81 -27.57
N SER A 13 -3.52 -7.53 -28.21
CA SER A 13 -4.84 -7.83 -27.64
C SER A 13 -4.71 -8.67 -26.35
N ALA A 14 -3.84 -9.68 -26.32
CA ALA A 14 -3.57 -10.46 -25.13
C ALA A 14 -2.97 -9.60 -23.99
N ALA A 15 -2.03 -8.70 -24.29
CA ALA A 15 -1.43 -7.80 -23.31
C ALA A 15 -2.47 -6.83 -22.70
N MET A 16 -3.41 -6.34 -23.50
CA MET A 16 -4.51 -5.48 -23.03
C MET A 16 -5.49 -6.22 -22.11
N ILE A 17 -5.77 -7.50 -22.40
CA ILE A 17 -6.64 -8.32 -21.54
C ILE A 17 -5.95 -8.59 -20.20
N VAL A 18 -4.66 -8.90 -20.21
CA VAL A 18 -3.88 -9.13 -18.98
C VAL A 18 -3.82 -7.88 -18.10
N SER A 19 -3.71 -6.69 -18.69
CA SER A 19 -3.63 -5.44 -17.93
C SER A 19 -4.95 -5.03 -17.26
N VAL A 20 -6.10 -5.47 -17.78
CA VAL A 20 -7.43 -5.27 -17.16
C VAL A 20 -7.77 -6.38 -16.16
N ALA A 21 -7.20 -7.58 -16.31
CA ALA A 21 -7.47 -8.73 -15.45
C ALA A 21 -6.70 -8.70 -14.11
N LEU A 22 -5.70 -7.81 -13.96
CA LEU A 22 -5.02 -7.59 -12.70
C LEU A 22 -5.97 -6.87 -11.74
N PRO A 23 -6.30 -7.46 -10.56
CA PRO A 23 -7.05 -6.75 -9.54
C PRO A 23 -6.34 -5.43 -9.21
N PRO A 24 -7.08 -4.32 -9.00
CA PRO A 24 -6.48 -3.14 -8.40
C PRO A 24 -5.77 -3.56 -7.12
N ALA A 25 -4.52 -3.15 -6.96
CA ALA A 25 -3.77 -3.34 -5.73
C ALA A 25 -4.43 -2.50 -4.63
N HIS A 26 -5.47 -3.05 -4.00
CA HIS A 26 -6.05 -2.50 -2.79
C HIS A 26 -5.03 -2.72 -1.68
N ALA A 27 -4.57 -1.63 -1.09
CA ALA A 27 -3.83 -1.71 0.15
C ALA A 27 -4.80 -2.24 1.22
N ASP A 28 -4.64 -3.50 1.62
CA ASP A 28 -5.38 -4.02 2.77
C ASP A 28 -5.07 -3.14 3.99
N GLU A 29 -6.13 -2.62 4.62
CA GLU A 29 -6.00 -1.84 5.83
C GLU A 29 -5.54 -2.75 6.98
N GLN A 30 -4.30 -2.56 7.43
CA GLN A 30 -3.76 -3.29 8.57
C GLN A 30 -3.96 -2.48 9.85
N TYR A 31 -4.76 -3.02 10.78
CA TYR A 31 -4.99 -2.41 12.08
C TYR A 31 -3.91 -2.80 13.08
N PHE A 32 -3.33 -1.81 13.75
CA PHE A 32 -2.34 -2.03 14.82
C PHE A 32 -2.89 -1.47 16.15
N PRO A 33 -3.03 -2.31 17.20
CA PRO A 33 -3.53 -1.83 18.48
C PRO A 33 -2.50 -0.92 19.14
N LEU A 34 -2.93 0.27 19.54
CA LEU A 34 -2.07 1.27 20.19
C LEU A 34 -2.58 1.60 21.59
N GLN A 35 -1.99 0.97 22.59
CA GLN A 35 -2.32 1.22 24.00
C GLN A 35 -1.59 2.47 24.49
N SER A 36 -2.08 3.66 24.12
CA SER A 36 -1.49 4.92 24.57
C SER A 36 -2.07 5.41 25.89
N TYR A 37 -1.21 5.94 26.76
CA TYR A 37 -1.61 6.81 27.86
C TYR A 37 -1.27 8.26 27.52
N ARG A 38 -2.25 9.15 27.68
CA ARG A 38 -2.13 10.58 27.33
C ARG A 38 -2.52 11.52 28.47
N VAL A 39 -2.90 10.98 29.62
CA VAL A 39 -3.35 11.72 30.80
C VAL A 39 -2.65 11.16 32.04
N GLY A 40 -2.44 12.00 33.04
CA GLY A 40 -1.79 11.65 34.31
C GLY A 40 -0.31 12.05 34.38
N PRO A 41 0.39 11.72 35.48
CA PRO A 41 1.75 12.20 35.75
C PRO A 41 2.79 11.81 34.68
N TYR A 42 2.54 10.70 33.97
CA TYR A 42 3.43 10.20 32.92
C TYR A 42 3.03 10.65 31.50
N ALA A 43 1.97 11.45 31.35
CA ALA A 43 1.40 11.84 30.05
C ALA A 43 2.42 12.50 29.10
N ALA A 44 3.39 13.25 29.64
CA ALA A 44 4.43 13.89 28.84
C ALA A 44 5.26 12.86 28.05
N GLY A 45 5.68 11.78 28.70
CA GLY A 45 6.43 10.70 28.04
C GLY A 45 5.58 9.91 27.05
N GLY A 46 4.34 9.59 27.42
CA GLY A 46 3.41 8.86 26.54
C GLY A 46 3.07 9.65 25.29
N THR A 47 2.73 10.93 25.42
CA THR A 47 2.33 11.77 24.27
C THR A 47 3.44 11.88 23.24
N GLY A 48 4.70 12.05 23.67
CA GLY A 48 5.85 12.10 22.76
C GLY A 48 6.11 10.76 22.07
N PHE A 49 6.18 9.67 22.84
CA PHE A 49 6.47 8.34 22.29
C PHE A 49 5.39 7.87 21.31
N PHE A 50 4.12 7.89 21.71
CA PHE A 50 3.02 7.45 20.87
C PHE A 50 2.74 8.40 19.71
N GLY A 51 3.01 9.70 19.87
CA GLY A 51 2.97 10.68 18.77
C GLY A 51 3.96 10.30 17.67
N GLY A 52 5.23 10.10 18.02
CA GLY A 52 6.26 9.69 17.06
C GLY A 52 5.98 8.34 16.40
N PHE A 53 5.43 7.37 17.15
CA PHE A 53 5.03 6.09 16.58
C PHE A 53 3.92 6.23 15.53
N ILE A 54 2.89 7.03 15.81
CA ILE A 54 1.81 7.32 14.85
C ILE A 54 2.35 8.02 13.61
N ASP A 55 3.21 9.03 13.79
CA ASP A 55 3.80 9.78 12.68
C ASP A 55 4.66 8.88 11.79
N TYR A 56 5.41 7.95 12.39
CA TYR A 56 6.19 6.97 11.64
C TYR A 56 5.30 6.03 10.81
N LEU A 57 4.22 5.49 11.39
CA LEU A 57 3.29 4.63 10.64
C LEU A 57 2.60 5.40 9.51
N ASN A 58 2.24 6.66 9.74
CA ASN A 58 1.70 7.54 8.70
C ASN A 58 2.72 7.78 7.58
N LEU A 59 3.99 8.03 7.93
CA LEU A 59 5.06 8.18 6.95
C LEU A 59 5.22 6.92 6.10
N ILE A 60 5.22 5.74 6.72
CA ILE A 60 5.28 4.46 5.99
C ILE A 60 4.08 4.28 5.06
N ASN A 61 2.87 4.63 5.51
CA ASN A 61 1.68 4.56 4.67
C ASN A 61 1.76 5.51 3.47
N LEU A 62 2.29 6.71 3.64
CA LEU A 62 2.49 7.68 2.56
C LEU A 62 3.56 7.22 1.56
N LEU A 63 4.70 6.72 2.05
CA LEU A 63 5.82 6.31 1.20
C LEU A 63 5.57 4.97 0.49
N HIS A 64 4.97 4.01 1.17
CA HIS A 64 4.85 2.63 0.68
C HIS A 64 3.41 2.24 0.32
N GLY A 65 2.42 3.11 0.57
CA GLY A 65 1.02 2.87 0.23
C GLY A 65 0.34 1.82 1.11
N GLY A 66 0.72 1.75 2.39
CA GLY A 66 0.30 0.70 3.31
C GLY A 66 1.18 -0.55 3.22
N GLY A 67 1.11 -1.42 4.24
CA GLY A 67 2.04 -2.54 4.46
C GLY A 67 2.12 -3.63 3.37
N ASN A 68 1.46 -3.47 2.22
CA ASN A 68 1.23 -4.53 1.25
C ASN A 68 1.97 -4.39 -0.10
N ARG A 69 2.87 -3.41 -0.31
CA ARG A 69 3.65 -3.29 -1.57
C ARG A 69 4.88 -4.20 -1.67
N GLY A 70 4.79 -5.44 -1.20
CA GLY A 70 5.92 -6.37 -1.19
C GLY A 70 5.59 -7.86 -1.24
N LYS A 71 4.36 -8.22 -1.62
CA LYS A 71 3.93 -9.62 -1.78
C LYS A 71 3.29 -9.81 -3.15
#